data_AF-A0AAV8XDI1-F1
#
_entry.id   AF-A0AAV8XDI1-F1
#
_cell.length_a   1.000
_cell.length_b   1.000
_cell.length_c   1.000
_cell.angle_alpha   90.00
_cell.angle_beta   90.00
_cell.angle_gamma   90.00
#
_symmetry.space_group_name_H-M   'P 1'
#
loop_
_entity.id
_entity.type
_entity.pdbx_description
1 polymer ?
#
loop_
_entity_poly.entity_id
_entity_poly.type
_entity_poly.pdbx_seq_one_letter_code
_entity_poly.pdbx_strand_id
1 'polypeptide(L)'
;MLLPTSILQGQILNENRPHYMNYGALGSIIGHEFTHGYMESSLVTYPSEIWWTNTTSRNFKKVTQCLVDEYNLYPEKLTGFSVSNVAVITSTLNN
;
A
#
# COMPACT_ATOMS: atom_id res chain seq x y z
N MET A 1 9.10 -9.52 -1.71
CA MET A 1 8.99 -9.03 -0.33
C MET A 1 10.29 -9.28 0.41
N LEU A 2 10.86 -8.24 1.02
CA LEU A 2 12.06 -8.30 1.85
C LEU A 2 11.86 -7.37 3.04
N LEU A 3 12.05 -7.86 4.25
CA LEU A 3 11.96 -7.06 5.48
C LEU A 3 13.34 -7.02 6.14
N PRO A 4 14.02 -5.86 6.17
CA PRO A 4 15.32 -5.74 6.83
C PRO A 4 15.23 -6.01 8.33
N THR A 5 16.24 -6.65 8.92
CA THR A 5 16.28 -6.92 10.36
C THR A 5 16.22 -5.64 11.21
N SER A 6 16.66 -4.51 10.66
CA SER A 6 16.64 -3.20 11.33
C SER A 6 15.24 -2.67 11.64
N ILE A 7 14.18 -3.17 10.98
CA ILE A 7 12.79 -2.77 11.29
C ILE A 7 12.14 -3.70 12.35
N LEU A 8 12.72 -4.87 12.64
CA LEU A 8 12.17 -5.90 13.52
C LEU A 8 12.53 -5.65 15.00
N GLN A 9 12.38 -4.42 15.46
CA GLN A 9 12.80 -4.04 16.82
C GLN A 9 11.82 -3.06 17.47
N GLY A 10 11.94 -2.94 18.80
CA GLY A 10 11.23 -1.92 19.58
C GLY A 10 9.72 -2.10 19.56
N GLN A 11 9.02 -1.17 18.91
CA GLN A 11 7.56 -1.16 18.87
C GLN A 11 6.97 -2.10 17.82
N ILE A 12 7.78 -2.56 16.85
CA ILE A 12 7.33 -3.40 15.73
C ILE A 12 7.28 -4.89 16.11
N LEU A 13 8.34 -5.37 16.74
CA LEU A 13 8.44 -6.75 17.21
C LEU A 13 9.19 -6.78 18.54
N ASN A 14 8.54 -7.31 19.57
CA ASN A 14 9.13 -7.50 20.88
C ASN A 14 8.48 -8.70 21.59
N GLU A 15 9.30 -9.66 22.01
CA GLU A 15 8.84 -10.88 22.68
C GLU A 15 8.15 -10.61 24.03
N ASN A 16 8.55 -9.53 24.71
CA ASN A 16 8.00 -9.16 26.02
C ASN A 16 6.67 -8.39 25.94
N ARG A 17 6.09 -8.25 24.74
CA ARG A 17 4.82 -7.54 24.53
C ARG A 17 3.69 -8.51 24.21
N PRO A 18 2.45 -8.20 24.65
CA PRO A 18 1.27 -8.92 24.22
C PRO A 18 1.24 -9.13 22.70
N HIS A 19 0.99 -10.37 22.28
CA HIS A 19 1.09 -10.78 20.87
C HIS A 19 0.26 -9.91 19.93
N TYR A 20 -0.91 -9.42 20.36
CA TYR A 20 -1.77 -8.56 19.55
C TYR A 20 -1.07 -7.28 19.08
N MET A 21 -0.13 -6.72 19.86
CA MET A 21 0.65 -5.55 19.45
C MET A 21 1.64 -5.89 18.34
N ASN A 22 2.29 -7.05 18.44
CA ASN A 22 3.20 -7.54 17.40
C ASN A 22 2.43 -7.87 16.11
N TYR A 23 1.26 -8.49 16.21
CA TYR A 23 0.39 -8.73 15.06
C TYR A 23 -0.08 -7.43 14.41
N GLY A 24 -0.44 -6.41 15.19
CA GLY A 24 -0.83 -5.10 14.66
C GLY A 24 0.32 -4.41 13.93
N ALA A 25 1.49 -4.35 14.54
CA ALA A 25 2.64 -3.64 13.98
C ALA A 25 3.32 -4.43 12.85
N LEU A 26 3.88 -5.61 13.14
CA LEU A 26 4.58 -6.41 12.13
C LEU A 26 3.61 -6.96 11.08
N GLY A 27 2.40 -7.37 11.48
CA GLY A 27 1.41 -7.89 10.54
C GLY A 27 0.91 -6.83 9.56
N SER A 28 0.74 -5.57 9.99
CA SER A 28 0.41 -4.49 9.05
C SER A 28 1.54 -4.19 8.07
N ILE A 29 2.81 -4.24 8.50
CA ILE A 29 3.97 -4.07 7.62
C ILE A 29 4.09 -5.22 6.61
N ILE A 30 3.94 -6.47 7.04
CA ILE A 30 3.91 -7.62 6.12
C ILE A 30 2.77 -7.47 5.12
N GLY A 31 1.58 -7.08 5.59
CA GLY A 31 0.43 -6.82 4.73
C GLY A 31 0.70 -5.72 3.70
N HIS A 32 1.32 -4.62 4.12
CA HIS A 32 1.73 -3.51 3.26
C HIS A 32 2.65 -3.98 2.12
N GLU A 33 3.76 -4.66 2.47
CA GLU A 33 4.70 -5.16 1.46
C GLU A 33 4.10 -6.23 0.54
N PHE A 34 3.20 -7.06 1.08
CA PHE A 34 2.46 -8.04 0.29
C PHE A 34 1.53 -7.35 -0.72
N THR A 35 0.80 -6.32 -0.30
CA THR A 35 -0.12 -5.57 -1.17
C THR A 35 0.59 -4.83 -2.30
N HIS A 36 1.82 -4.34 -2.09
CA HIS A 36 2.62 -3.75 -3.16
C HIS A 36 2.77 -4.68 -4.38
N GLY A 37 2.96 -5.97 -4.15
CA GLY A 37 3.07 -6.97 -5.22
C GLY A 37 1.82 -7.08 -6.11
N TYR A 38 0.63 -6.78 -5.61
CA TYR A 38 -0.63 -6.83 -6.38
C TYR A 38 -0.96 -5.49 -7.05
N MET A 39 -0.54 -4.39 -6.44
CA MET A 39 -0.76 -3.04 -6.96
C MET A 39 0.16 -2.75 -8.16
N GLU A 40 1.43 -3.14 -8.07
CA GLU A 40 2.43 -2.87 -9.12
C GLU A 40 2.34 -3.87 -10.29
N SER A 41 2.07 -5.15 -10.01
CA SER A 41 1.99 -6.20 -11.04
C SER A 41 0.72 -6.16 -11.90
N SER A 42 -0.32 -5.46 -11.47
CA SER A 42 -1.59 -5.39 -12.20
C SER A 42 -1.61 -4.33 -13.31
N LEU A 43 -0.61 -3.44 -13.37
CA LEU A 43 -0.68 -2.27 -14.26
C LEU A 43 0.51 -2.00 -15.20
N VAL A 44 1.76 -2.44 -14.95
CA VAL A 44 2.87 -1.92 -15.80
C VAL A 44 3.92 -2.91 -16.32
N THR A 45 4.31 -4.01 -15.68
CA THR A 45 5.66 -4.54 -16.00
C THR A 45 5.77 -5.76 -16.92
N TYR A 46 4.67 -6.48 -17.22
CA TYR A 46 4.71 -7.61 -18.17
C TYR A 46 3.47 -7.66 -19.07
N PRO A 47 3.54 -7.10 -20.30
CA PRO A 47 2.45 -7.20 -21.29
C PRO A 47 2.03 -8.63 -21.63
N SER A 48 2.87 -9.62 -21.31
CA SER A 48 2.65 -11.04 -21.60
C SER A 48 1.81 -11.78 -20.56
N GLU A 49 1.49 -11.18 -19.40
CA GLU A 49 0.78 -11.86 -18.30
C GLU A 49 -0.30 -10.98 -17.64
N ILE A 50 -1.16 -10.34 -18.44
CA ILE A 50 -2.38 -9.74 -17.88
C ILE A 50 -3.27 -10.87 -17.35
N TRP A 51 -3.15 -11.16 -16.06
CA TRP A 51 -3.91 -12.22 -15.37
C TRP A 51 -5.29 -11.73 -14.89
N TRP A 52 -5.58 -10.44 -15.01
CA TRP A 52 -6.86 -9.85 -14.66
C TRP A 52 -7.78 -9.80 -15.88
N THR A 53 -9.06 -10.07 -15.66
CA THR A 53 -10.07 -9.71 -16.66
C THR A 53 -10.20 -8.19 -16.73
N ASN A 54 -10.62 -7.68 -17.89
CA ASN A 54 -10.86 -6.24 -18.08
C ASN A 54 -11.88 -5.68 -17.08
N THR A 55 -12.87 -6.48 -16.68
CA THR A 55 -13.84 -6.12 -15.63
C THR A 55 -13.16 -5.95 -14.27
N THR A 56 -12.26 -6.87 -13.91
CA THR A 56 -11.53 -6.81 -12.64
C THR A 56 -10.63 -5.58 -12.60
N SER A 57 -9.89 -5.29 -13.69
CA SER A 57 -9.03 -4.10 -13.79
C SER A 57 -9.83 -2.80 -13.68
N ARG A 58 -11.00 -2.73 -14.33
CA ARG A 58 -11.89 -1.56 -14.23
C ARG A 58 -12.40 -1.35 -12.82
N ASN A 59 -12.82 -2.43 -12.15
CA ASN A 59 -13.31 -2.36 -10.77
C ASN A 59 -12.20 -1.96 -9.80
N PHE A 60 -10.98 -2.49 -10.00
CA PHE A 60 -9.81 -2.09 -9.23
C PHE A 60 -9.54 -0.58 -9.37
N LYS A 61 -9.46 -0.07 -10.61
CA LYS A 61 -9.28 1.36 -10.88
C LYS A 61 -10.35 2.21 -10.20
N LYS A 62 -11.61 1.76 -10.20
CA LYS A 62 -12.72 2.46 -9.55
C LYS A 62 -12.53 2.55 -8.03
N VAL A 63 -12.12 1.46 -7.38
CA VAL A 63 -11.88 1.43 -5.93
C VAL A 63 -10.67 2.28 -5.57
N THR A 64 -9.57 2.17 -6.32
CA THR A 64 -8.36 2.98 -6.07
C THR A 64 -8.62 4.48 -6.26
N GLN A 65 -9.45 4.86 -7.25
CA GLN A 65 -9.82 6.26 -7.43
C GLN A 65 -10.61 6.81 -6.24
N CYS A 66 -11.51 6.02 -5.66
CA CYS A 66 -12.25 6.41 -4.45
C CYS A 66 -11.30 6.75 -3.28
N LEU A 67 -10.24 5.94 -3.11
CA LEU A 67 -9.22 6.19 -2.09
C LEU A 67 -8.39 7.44 -2.41
N VAL A 68 -8.02 7.69 -3.67
CA VAL A 68 -7.38 8.97 -4.05
C VAL A 68 -8.25 10.16 -3.66
N ASP A 69 -9.54 10.09 -4.00
CA ASP A 69 -10.48 11.18 -3.76
C ASP A 69 -10.67 11.43 -2.26
N GLU A 70 -10.76 10.36 -1.45
CA GLU A 70 -10.85 10.46 0.02
C GLU A 70 -9.62 11.13 0.62
N TYR A 71 -8.41 10.69 0.26
CA TYR A 71 -7.18 11.23 0.83
C TYR A 71 -6.85 12.64 0.33
N ASN A 72 -7.37 13.04 -0.84
CA ASN A 72 -7.29 14.42 -1.34
C ASN A 72 -8.05 15.42 -0.46
N LEU A 73 -9.04 14.98 0.32
CA LEU A 73 -9.80 15.86 1.22
C LEU A 73 -9.00 16.27 2.47
N TYR A 74 -7.86 15.61 2.73
CA TYR A 74 -7.05 15.81 3.92
C TYR A 74 -5.64 16.28 3.56
N PRO A 75 -5.44 17.53 3.10
CA PRO A 75 -4.11 18.04 2.82
C PRO A 75 -3.25 18.07 4.10
N GLU A 76 -1.97 17.77 3.93
CA GLU A 76 -1.01 17.80 5.03
C GLU A 76 -0.78 19.27 5.46
N LYS A 77 -0.91 19.53 6.77
CA LYS A 77 -1.03 20.91 7.30
C LYS A 77 0.30 21.66 7.32
N LEU A 78 1.43 20.97 7.34
CA LEU A 78 2.76 21.58 7.46
C LEU A 78 3.37 21.96 6.10
N THR A 79 3.04 21.21 5.05
CA THR A 79 3.62 21.32 3.71
C THR A 79 2.60 21.75 2.66
N GLY A 80 1.30 21.60 2.94
CA GLY A 80 0.23 21.87 1.99
C GLY A 80 0.14 20.84 0.85
N PHE A 81 0.97 19.78 0.87
CA PHE A 81 0.87 18.70 -0.10
C PHE A 81 -0.41 17.87 0.14
N SER A 82 -1.07 17.49 -0.95
CA SER A 82 -2.13 16.49 -0.86
C SER A 82 -1.54 15.16 -0.41
N VAL A 83 -2.20 14.51 0.55
CA VAL A 83 -1.79 13.19 1.05
C VAL A 83 -1.88 12.12 -0.03
N SER A 84 -2.66 12.35 -1.09
CA SER A 84 -2.71 11.48 -2.27
C SER A 84 -1.40 11.40 -3.06
N ASN A 85 -0.51 12.41 -2.93
CA ASN A 85 0.82 12.39 -3.55
C ASN A 85 1.83 11.51 -2.78
N VAL A 86 1.45 10.97 -1.62
CA VAL A 86 2.25 9.95 -0.94
C VAL A 86 2.13 8.66 -1.78
N ALA A 87 3.27 8.16 -2.22
CA ALA A 87 3.48 7.12 -3.24
C ALA A 87 2.69 5.79 -3.09
N VAL A 88 1.92 5.62 -2.01
CA VAL A 88 1.09 4.45 -1.71
C VAL A 88 -0.16 4.40 -2.60
N ILE A 89 -0.70 5.54 -3.03
CA ILE A 89 -1.96 5.60 -3.80
C ILE A 89 -1.75 6.02 -5.27
N THR A 90 -0.78 6.91 -5.53
CA THR A 90 -0.62 7.56 -6.86
C THR A 90 0.30 6.84 -7.84
N SER A 91 1.12 5.88 -7.40
CA SER A 91 2.03 5.13 -8.30
C SER A 91 1.30 4.22 -9.30
N THR A 92 -0.01 4.02 -9.13
CA THR A 92 -0.85 3.14 -9.97
C THR A 92 -1.84 3.86 -10.88
N LEU A 93 -2.04 5.18 -10.75
CA LEU A 93 -3.07 5.89 -11.53
C LEU A 93 -2.53 6.88 -12.56
N ASN A 94 -1.23 7.19 -12.52
CA ASN A 94 -0.58 8.16 -13.41
C ASN A 94 0.10 7.54 -14.65
N ASN A 95 -0.55 6.57 -15.29
CA ASN A 95 -0.29 6.20 -16.69
C ASN A 95 -1.58 5.77 -17.40
#